data_AF-A0A523PSL9-F1
#
_entry.id   AF-A0A523PSL9-F1
#
_cell.length_a   1.000
_cell.length_b   1.000
_cell.length_c   1.000
_cell.angle_alpha   90.00
_cell.angle_beta   90.00
_cell.angle_gamma   90.00
#
_symmetry.space_group_name_H-M   'P 1'
#
loop_
_entity.id
_entity.type
_entity.pdbx_description
1 polymer ?
#
loop_
_entity_poly.entity_id
_entity_poly.type
_entity_poly.pdbx_seq_one_letter_code
_entity_poly.pdbx_strand_id
1 'polypeptide(L)' 'GNIVTRYAHAKSVLVKVGDRVDRGQLLATVGTSGRSTGPHLHFEVLRRGRAVDPKGYLNRSVQLAAHKS' A
#
# COMPACT_ATOMS: atom_id res chain seq x y z
N GLY A 1 11.42 13.94 -6.14
CA GLY A 1 10.83 14.47 -4.89
C GLY A 1 10.41 13.31 -4.03
N ASN A 2 10.72 13.33 -2.74
CA ASN A 2 10.54 12.17 -1.85
C ASN A 2 9.07 11.72 -1.79
N ILE A 3 8.80 10.54 -2.33
CA ILE A 3 7.52 9.83 -2.29
C ILE A 3 7.74 8.56 -1.47
N VAL A 4 6.81 8.29 -0.56
CA VAL A 4 6.77 7.06 0.23
C VAL A 4 5.38 6.45 0.07
N THR A 5 5.33 5.14 -0.15
CA THR A 5 4.08 4.39 -0.09
C THR A 5 3.99 3.62 1.22
N ARG A 6 2.78 3.51 1.77
CA ARG A 6 2.50 2.70 2.98
C ARG A 6 1.43 1.66 2.66
N TYR A 7 1.66 0.45 3.16
CA TYR A 7 0.75 -0.69 3.05
C TYR A 7 0.50 -1.19 4.48
N ALA A 8 -0.76 -1.23 4.90
CA ALA A 8 -1.16 -1.63 6.25
C ALA A 8 -2.20 -2.75 6.24
N HIS A 9 -2.50 -3.27 7.44
CA HIS A 9 -3.38 -4.42 7.68
C HIS A 9 -2.85 -5.75 7.12
N ALA A 10 -1.53 -5.94 7.11
CA ALA A 10 -0.93 -7.19 6.67
C ALA A 10 -1.18 -8.36 7.65
N LYS A 11 -1.38 -9.58 7.14
CA LYS A 11 -1.33 -10.82 7.91
C LYS A 11 0.12 -11.29 8.09
N SER A 12 0.92 -11.17 7.03
CA SER A 12 2.36 -11.42 7.05
C SER A 12 3.09 -10.41 6.18
N VAL A 13 4.32 -10.07 6.58
CA VAL A 13 5.25 -9.24 5.80
C VAL A 13 6.37 -10.14 5.31
N LEU A 14 6.68 -10.08 4.01
CA LEU A 14 7.65 -10.98 3.34
C LEU A 14 8.98 -10.29 3.03
N VAL A 15 9.10 -8.99 3.34
CA VAL A 15 10.30 -8.17 3.15
C VAL A 15 10.75 -7.59 4.48
N LYS A 16 12.00 -7.17 4.57
CA LYS A 16 12.59 -6.55 5.77
C LYS A 16 13.12 -5.15 5.46
N VAL A 17 13.35 -4.38 6.53
CA VAL A 17 13.96 -3.06 6.44
C VAL A 17 15.33 -3.17 5.76
N GLY A 18 15.56 -2.32 4.76
CA GLY A 18 16.79 -2.30 3.96
C GLY A 18 16.71 -3.09 2.65
N ASP A 19 15.66 -3.90 2.45
CA ASP A 19 15.47 -4.58 1.17
C ASP A 19 15.18 -3.56 0.05
N ARG A 20 15.86 -3.75 -1.09
CA ARG A 20 15.43 -3.14 -2.35
C ARG A 20 14.33 -4.01 -2.94
N VAL A 21 13.24 -3.38 -3.37
CA VAL A 21 12.07 -4.07 -3.92
C VAL A 21 11.69 -3.49 -5.27
N ASP A 22 11.21 -4.37 -6.15
CA ASP A 22 10.81 -3.99 -7.51
C ASP A 22 9.28 -3.86 -7.64
N ARG A 23 8.84 -3.15 -8.68
CA ARG A 23 7.41 -3.06 -9.00
C ARG A 23 6.86 -4.45 -9.32
N GLY A 24 5.76 -4.82 -8.66
CA GLY A 24 5.10 -6.11 -8.85
C GLY A 24 5.64 -7.21 -7.93
N GLN A 25 6.68 -6.93 -7.15
CA GLN A 25 7.15 -7.84 -6.11
C GLN A 25 6.09 -7.99 -5.01
N LEU A 26 5.85 -9.24 -4.58
CA LEU A 26 4.99 -9.54 -3.45
C LEU A 26 5.68 -9.10 -2.15
N LEU A 27 5.08 -8.15 -1.44
CA LEU A 27 5.66 -7.59 -0.21
C LEU A 27 5.04 -8.16 1.07
N ALA A 28 3.75 -8.50 1.03
CA ALA A 28 2.95 -8.88 2.19
C ALA A 28 1.67 -9.59 1.76
N THR A 29 1.03 -10.30 2.69
CA THR A 29 -0.32 -10.86 2.51
C THR A 29 -1.35 -10.00 3.25
N VAL A 30 -2.55 -9.86 2.69
CA VAL A 30 -3.66 -9.12 3.31
C VAL A 30 -4.13 -9.82 4.58
N GLY A 31 -4.44 -9.03 5.60
CA GLY A 31 -4.99 -9.46 6.88
C GLY A 31 -5.85 -8.37 7.51
N THR A 32 -5.89 -8.36 8.84
CA THR A 32 -6.69 -7.40 9.62
C THR A 32 -5.91 -6.82 10.80
N SER A 33 -4.57 -6.79 10.72
CA SER A 33 -3.72 -6.28 11.80
C SER A 33 -3.92 -4.77 12.03
N GLY A 34 -3.72 -4.33 13.27
CA GLY A 34 -3.94 -2.94 13.67
C GLY A 34 -5.42 -2.56 13.72
N ARG A 35 -5.73 -1.31 13.41
CA ARG A 35 -7.11 -0.81 13.41
C ARG A 35 -7.79 -1.09 12.07
N SER A 36 -8.49 -2.22 11.97
CA SER A 36 -9.23 -2.64 10.78
C SER A 36 -10.60 -3.22 11.17
N THR A 37 -11.59 -3.06 10.29
CA THR A 37 -12.94 -3.65 10.46
C THR A 37 -13.12 -4.96 9.68
N GLY A 38 -12.13 -5.37 8.88
CA GLY A 38 -12.16 -6.62 8.12
C GLY A 38 -10.95 -6.75 7.17
N PRO A 39 -10.75 -7.88 6.48
CA PRO A 39 -9.60 -8.08 5.62
C PRO A 39 -9.60 -7.14 4.41
N HIS A 40 -8.66 -6.19 4.37
CA HIS A 40 -8.48 -5.27 3.23
C HIS A 40 -7.06 -4.69 3.23
N LEU A 41 -6.67 -4.04 2.12
CA LEU A 41 -5.44 -3.27 2.04
C LEU A 41 -5.72 -1.80 2.36
N HIS A 42 -5.03 -1.25 3.35
CA HIS A 42 -4.93 0.20 3.53
C HIS A 42 -3.66 0.72 2.86
N PHE A 43 -3.83 1.52 1.81
CA PHE A 43 -2.75 2.04 0.97
C PHE A 43 -2.68 3.57 1.08
N GLU A 44 -1.48 4.10 1.27
CA GLU A 44 -1.25 5.54 1.28
C GLU A 44 -0.06 5.96 0.42
N VAL A 45 -0.12 7.20 -0.05
CA VAL A 45 0.99 7.91 -0.69
C VAL A 45 1.32 9.13 0.16
N LEU A 46 2.59 9.26 0.54
CA LEU A 46 3.12 10.42 1.24
C LEU A 46 4.08 11.16 0.31
N ARG A 47 3.81 12.44 0.06
CA ARG A 47 4.70 13.32 -0.70
C ARG A 47 5.30 14.34 0.25
N ARG A 48 6.64 14.36 0.36
CA ARG A 48 7.37 15.22 1.32
C ARG A 48 6.83 15.07 2.76
N GLY A 49 6.54 13.83 3.16
CA GLY A 49 6.05 13.49 4.51
C GLY A 49 4.56 13.76 4.78
N ARG A 50 3.81 14.33 3.82
CA ARG A 50 2.36 14.57 3.96
C ARG A 50 1.56 13.57 3.13
N ALA A 51 0.51 13.00 3.72
CA ALA A 51 -0.42 12.15 3.00
C ALA A 51 -1.14 12.95 1.89
N VAL A 52 -1.27 12.35 0.71
CA VAL A 52 -1.96 12.90 -0.45
C VAL A 52 -2.94 11.87 -1.01
N ASP A 53 -3.91 12.30 -1.81
CA ASP A 53 -4.84 11.37 -2.48
C ASP A 53 -4.04 10.36 -3.33
N PRO A 54 -4.12 9.06 -3.02
CA PRO A 54 -3.37 8.04 -3.75
C PRO A 54 -3.86 7.84 -5.17
N LYS A 55 -5.10 8.24 -5.53
CA LYS A 55 -5.70 7.98 -6.85
C LYS A 55 -4.83 8.47 -8.01
N GLY A 56 -4.15 9.61 -7.86
CA GLY A 56 -3.24 10.15 -8.88
C GLY A 56 -1.93 9.38 -9.07
N TYR A 57 -1.63 8.42 -8.18
CA TYR A 57 -0.41 7.59 -8.21
C TYR A 57 -0.71 6.13 -8.56
N LEU A 58 -1.99 5.76 -8.62
CA LEU A 58 -2.40 4.46 -9.09
C LEU A 58 -2.33 4.44 -10.62
N ASN A 59 -1.82 3.36 -11.20
CA ASN A 59 -2.02 3.13 -12.62
C ASN A 59 -3.52 2.86 -12.88
N ARG A 60 -3.95 3.02 -14.14
CA ARG A 60 -5.36 2.87 -14.53
C ARG A 60 -5.95 1.50 -14.14
N SER A 61 -5.12 0.47 -14.06
CA SER A 61 -5.47 -0.89 -13.62
C SER A 61 -5.71 -1.00 -12.11
N VAL A 62 -4.88 -0.37 -11.25
CA VAL A 62 -5.08 -0.36 -9.80
C VAL A 62 -6.22 0.58 -9.40
N GLN A 63 -6.43 1.66 -10.16
CA GLN A 63 -7.55 2.57 -9.91
C GLN A 63 -8.91 1.89 -10.12
N LEU A 64 -9.05 1.02 -11.13
CA LEU A 64 -10.27 0.24 -11.34
C LEU A 64 -10.53 -0.78 -10.21
N ALA A 65 -9.49 -1.39 -9.64
CA ALA A 65 -9.63 -2.29 -8.49
C ALA A 65 -10.07 -1.52 -7.23
N ALA A 66 -9.49 -0.35 -6.99
CA ALA A 66 -9.82 0.50 -5.84
C ALA A 66 -11.23 1.13 -5.89
N HIS A 67 -11.83 1.29 -7.08
CA HIS A 67 -13.21 1.78 -7.22
C HIS A 67 -14.28 0.68 -7.05
N LYS A 68 -13.87 -0.60 -7.01
CA LYS A 68 -14.78 -1.75 -6.84
C LYS A 68 -14.76 -2.36 -5.42
N SER A 69 -14.10 -1.68 -4.47
CA SER A 69 -13.96 -2.13 -3.07
C SER A 69 -14.84 -1.31 -2.14
#